data_AF-A0A1E5LIK9-F1
#
_entry.id   AF-A0A1E5LIK9-F1
#
_cell.length_a   1.000
_cell.length_b   1.000
_cell.length_c   1.000
_cell.angle_alpha   90.00
_cell.angle_beta   90.00
_cell.angle_gamma   90.00
#
_symmetry.space_group_name_H-M   'P 1'
#
loop_
_entity.id
_entity.type
_entity.pdbx_description
1 polymer ?
#
loop_
_entity_poly.entity_id
_entity_poly.type
_entity_poly.pdbx_seq_one_letter_code
_entity_poly.pdbx_strand_id
1 'polypeptide(L)'
;MKLENIALEGKIVDIKILNEVMKKHQLVLGETWDYERVSYDRKFENLDTSEVFYLRVLGHAVEGNVDSQHAQVKLLAPLLGKHYYPHGVEYGEGETFPKNIVSKSEKILQKALEEIDALSK
;
A
#
# COMPACT_ATOMS: atom_id res chain seq x y z
N MET A 1 -3.59 -1.77 11.47
CA MET A 1 -4.71 -2.65 11.09
C MET A 1 -4.41 -3.32 9.75
N LYS A 2 -4.56 -4.64 9.65
CA LYS A 2 -4.47 -5.39 8.39
C LYS A 2 -5.81 -5.30 7.65
N LEU A 3 -5.78 -5.09 6.34
CA LEU A 3 -6.97 -5.03 5.48
C LEU A 3 -7.12 -6.35 4.73
N GLU A 4 -7.80 -7.33 5.34
CA GLU A 4 -7.86 -8.71 4.83
C GLU A 4 -8.90 -8.92 3.72
N ASN A 5 -9.90 -8.04 3.61
CA ASN A 5 -11.04 -8.22 2.70
C ASN A 5 -10.74 -7.81 1.24
N ILE A 6 -9.47 -7.66 0.86
CA ILE A 6 -9.10 -7.27 -0.50
C ILE A 6 -8.15 -8.30 -1.09
N ALA A 7 -8.54 -8.83 -2.26
CA ALA A 7 -7.81 -9.85 -3.01
C ALA A 7 -6.52 -9.34 -3.69
N LEU A 8 -5.82 -8.41 -3.04
CA LEU A 8 -4.47 -7.98 -3.38
C LEU A 8 -3.42 -8.93 -2.79
N GLU A 9 -3.67 -9.49 -1.61
CA GLU A 9 -2.70 -10.39 -0.96
C GLU A 9 -2.41 -11.62 -1.84
N GLY A 10 -1.12 -11.90 -2.06
CA GLY A 10 -0.66 -13.05 -2.83
C GLY A 10 -0.65 -12.88 -4.35
N LYS A 11 -1.22 -11.79 -4.89
CA LYS A 11 -1.12 -11.49 -6.33
C LYS A 11 0.33 -11.23 -6.74
N ILE A 12 0.71 -11.77 -7.89
CA ILE A 12 1.99 -11.50 -8.55
C ILE A 12 1.72 -10.53 -9.70
N VAL A 13 2.45 -9.42 -9.74
CA VAL A 13 2.24 -8.33 -10.70
C VAL A 13 3.59 -7.85 -11.21
N ASP A 14 3.66 -7.50 -12.50
CA ASP A 14 4.82 -6.82 -13.06
C ASP A 14 5.03 -5.45 -12.38
N ILE A 15 6.27 -5.16 -11.98
CA ILE A 15 6.61 -3.96 -11.21
C ILE A 15 6.28 -2.66 -11.96
N LYS A 16 6.31 -2.65 -13.30
CA LYS A 16 5.97 -1.47 -14.08
C LYS A 16 4.47 -1.16 -13.97
N ILE A 17 3.63 -2.18 -14.17
CA ILE A 17 2.18 -2.07 -13.96
C ILE A 17 1.89 -1.64 -12.53
N LEU A 18 2.55 -2.27 -11.56
CA LEU A 18 2.37 -1.95 -10.15
C LEU A 18 2.71 -0.48 -9.85
N ASN A 19 3.87 0.00 -10.30
CA ASN A 19 4.29 1.39 -10.11
C ASN A 19 3.32 2.40 -10.75
N GLU A 20 2.86 2.13 -11.97
CA GLU A 20 1.91 3.01 -12.67
C GLU A 20 0.56 3.09 -11.95
N VAL A 21 0.00 1.94 -11.56
CA VAL A 21 -1.29 1.88 -10.87
C VAL A 21 -1.20 2.52 -9.48
N MET A 22 -0.18 2.19 -8.68
CA MET A 22 0.00 2.75 -7.34
C MET A 22 0.13 4.27 -7.40
N LYS A 23 0.96 4.79 -8.32
CA LYS A 23 1.12 6.24 -8.51
C LYS A 23 -0.19 6.94 -8.88
N LYS A 24 -0.99 6.35 -9.78
CA LYS A 24 -2.30 6.90 -10.16
C LYS A 24 -3.25 7.02 -8.97
N HIS A 25 -3.18 6.07 -8.04
CA HIS A 25 -3.95 6.06 -6.81
C HIS A 25 -3.26 6.79 -5.64
N GLN A 26 -2.25 7.61 -5.92
CA GLN A 26 -1.50 8.40 -4.92
C GLN A 26 -0.86 7.55 -3.82
N LEU A 27 -0.53 6.30 -4.14
CA LEU A 27 0.32 5.42 -3.34
C LEU A 27 1.76 5.62 -3.85
N VAL A 28 2.55 6.35 -3.07
CA VAL A 28 3.90 6.77 -3.43
C VAL A 28 4.90 5.71 -3.02
N LEU A 29 5.83 5.34 -3.90
CA LEU A 29 6.91 4.43 -3.57
C LEU A 29 7.75 5.01 -2.43
N GLY A 30 7.95 4.23 -1.38
CA GLY A 30 8.72 4.62 -0.20
C GLY A 30 10.18 4.89 -0.54
N GLU A 31 10.79 5.82 0.19
CA GLU A 31 12.16 6.29 -0.05
C GLU A 31 13.24 5.34 0.51
N THR A 32 12.84 4.27 1.20
CA THR A 32 13.76 3.27 1.73
C THR A 32 14.19 2.33 0.62
N TRP A 33 15.49 2.34 0.30
CA TRP A 33 16.10 1.42 -0.66
C TRP A 33 16.08 -0.01 -0.11
N ASP A 34 15.30 -0.88 -0.74
CA ASP A 34 15.24 -2.32 -0.47
C ASP A 34 15.24 -3.04 -1.82
N TYR A 35 16.24 -3.88 -2.08
CA TYR A 35 16.39 -4.57 -3.37
C TYR A 35 15.36 -5.69 -3.59
N GLU A 36 14.72 -6.13 -2.52
CA GLU A 36 13.77 -7.25 -2.51
C GLU A 36 12.34 -6.78 -2.32
N ARG A 37 12.11 -5.59 -1.76
CA ARG A 37 10.78 -5.14 -1.34
C ARG A 37 10.39 -3.80 -1.92
N VAL A 38 9.10 -3.67 -2.18
CA VAL A 38 8.47 -2.40 -2.49
C VAL A 38 7.47 -2.05 -1.38
N SER A 39 7.43 -0.78 -1.02
CA SER A 39 6.44 -0.21 -0.11
C SER A 39 5.82 0.98 -0.79
N TYR A 40 4.49 1.01 -0.92
CA TYR A 40 3.77 2.16 -1.44
C TYR A 40 2.88 2.73 -0.35
N ASP A 41 3.05 4.02 -0.05
CA ASP A 41 2.36 4.69 1.02
C ASP A 41 1.46 5.82 0.51
N ARG A 42 0.27 5.91 1.09
CA ARG A 42 -0.62 7.05 0.94
C ARG A 42 -0.93 7.63 2.30
N LYS A 43 -0.56 8.91 2.47
CA LYS A 43 -0.81 9.67 3.69
C LYS A 43 -2.24 10.20 3.72
N PHE A 44 -2.88 10.12 4.87
CA PHE A 44 -4.11 10.82 5.21
C PHE A 44 -3.84 11.69 6.42
N GLU A 45 -4.18 12.97 6.31
CA GLU A 45 -4.07 13.92 7.41
C GLU A 45 -5.49 14.37 7.77
N ASN A 46 -5.82 14.27 9.05
CA ASN A 46 -7.00 14.89 9.61
C ASN A 46 -6.58 16.24 10.20
N LEU A 47 -6.93 17.33 9.52
CA LEU A 47 -6.54 18.68 9.92
C LEU A 47 -7.19 19.11 11.23
N ASP A 48 -8.39 18.61 11.54
CA ASP A 48 -9.14 18.98 12.74
C ASP A 48 -8.54 18.31 13.99
N THR A 49 -8.09 17.06 13.88
CA THR A 49 -7.52 16.30 15.01
C THR A 49 -5.99 16.25 15.00
N SER A 50 -5.35 16.78 13.95
CA SER A 50 -3.91 16.63 13.67
C SER A 50 -3.44 15.17 13.61
N GLU A 51 -4.36 14.23 13.36
CA GLU A 51 -4.02 12.81 13.25
C GLU A 51 -3.53 12.46 11.84
N VAL A 52 -2.54 11.59 11.77
CA VAL A 52 -1.93 11.15 10.51
C VAL A 52 -2.06 9.63 10.38
N PHE A 53 -2.50 9.18 9.21
CA PHE A 53 -2.63 7.76 8.89
C PHE A 53 -1.89 7.45 7.59
N TYR A 54 -1.39 6.23 7.46
CA TYR A 54 -0.72 5.74 6.27
C TYR A 54 -1.37 4.45 5.80
N LEU A 55 -1.95 4.46 4.60
CA LEU A 55 -2.27 3.25 3.87
C LEU A 55 -1.01 2.77 3.16
N ARG A 56 -0.59 1.55 3.46
CA ARG A 56 0.63 0.93 2.96
C ARG A 56 0.31 -0.34 2.18
N VAL A 57 0.84 -0.43 0.97
CA VAL A 57 0.86 -1.65 0.17
C VAL A 57 2.29 -2.16 0.08
N LEU A 58 2.52 -3.40 0.49
CA LEU A 58 3.83 -4.02 0.50
C LEU A 58 3.88 -5.13 -0.54
N GLY A 59 5.07 -5.37 -1.09
CA GLY A 59 5.34 -6.52 -1.93
C GLY A 59 6.82 -6.90 -1.86
N HIS A 60 7.13 -8.13 -2.29
CA HIS A 60 8.50 -8.59 -2.49
C HIS A 60 8.68 -9.16 -3.89
N ALA A 61 9.85 -8.96 -4.48
CA ALA A 61 10.21 -9.58 -5.75
C ALA A 61 10.28 -11.10 -5.58
N VAL A 62 9.57 -11.83 -6.44
CA VAL A 62 9.69 -13.28 -6.60
C VAL A 62 10.55 -13.65 -7.81
N GLU A 63 10.66 -12.74 -8.77
CA GLU A 63 11.57 -12.83 -9.91
C GLU A 63 12.13 -11.43 -10.23
N GLY A 64 13.38 -11.36 -10.68
CA GLY A 64 14.08 -10.09 -10.93
C GLY A 64 14.50 -9.36 -9.64
N ASN A 65 14.79 -8.06 -9.76
CA ASN A 65 14.98 -7.18 -8.60
C ASN A 65 14.10 -5.92 -8.75
N VAL A 66 13.68 -5.33 -7.63
CA VAL A 66 12.72 -4.20 -7.66
C VAL A 66 13.30 -2.92 -8.28
N ASP A 67 14.63 -2.82 -8.33
CA ASP A 67 15.33 -1.72 -9.01
C ASP A 67 15.37 -1.89 -10.54
N SER A 68 15.21 -3.12 -11.04
CA SER A 68 15.00 -3.34 -12.46
C SER A 68 13.55 -3.02 -12.81
N GLN A 69 13.32 -2.44 -13.98
CA GLN A 69 11.98 -2.26 -14.53
C GLN A 69 11.31 -3.60 -14.93
N HIS A 70 11.88 -4.74 -14.53
CA HIS A 70 11.53 -6.09 -14.95
C HIS A 70 11.56 -7.05 -13.74
N ALA A 71 10.66 -6.82 -12.79
CA ALA A 71 10.45 -7.71 -11.64
C ALA A 71 8.99 -8.16 -11.54
N GLN A 72 8.81 -9.41 -11.10
CA GLN A 72 7.52 -9.92 -10.67
C GLN A 72 7.42 -9.75 -9.15
N VAL A 73 6.44 -8.99 -8.71
CA VAL A 73 6.28 -8.62 -7.29
C VAL A 73 5.06 -9.34 -6.73
N LYS A 74 5.27 -10.12 -5.67
CA LYS A 74 4.19 -10.72 -4.89
C LYS A 74 3.75 -9.76 -3.79
N LEU A 75 2.48 -9.36 -3.84
CA LEU A 75 1.88 -8.43 -2.90
C LEU A 75 1.55 -9.12 -1.57
N LEU A 76 1.73 -8.37 -0.49
CA LEU A 76 1.33 -8.74 0.87
C LEU A 76 -0.01 -8.08 1.21
N ALA A 77 -0.60 -8.47 2.34
CA ALA A 77 -1.79 -7.80 2.84
C ALA A 77 -1.54 -6.30 3.06
N PRO A 78 -2.40 -5.42 2.53
CA PRO A 78 -2.32 -4.00 2.80
C PRO A 78 -2.50 -3.69 4.28
N LEU A 79 -1.79 -2.66 4.75
CA LEU A 79 -1.81 -2.22 6.13
C LEU A 79 -2.29 -0.78 6.22
N LEU A 80 -3.11 -0.48 7.21
CA LEU A 80 -3.44 0.88 7.61
C LEU A 80 -2.78 1.16 8.97
N GLY A 81 -1.88 2.12 9.01
CA GLY A 81 -1.15 2.52 10.21
C GLY A 81 -1.52 3.92 10.67
N LYS A 82 -1.44 4.17 11.97
CA LYS A 82 -1.57 5.51 12.56
C LYS A 82 -0.19 6.00 12.98
N HIS A 83 0.15 7.22 12.60
CA HIS A 83 1.43 7.82 12.94
C HIS A 83 1.32 8.62 14.24
N TYR A 84 2.11 8.23 15.21
CA TYR A 84 2.35 8.96 16.45
C TYR A 84 3.68 9.67 16.32
N TYR A 85 3.67 10.96 16.04
CA TYR A 85 4.91 11.73 16.08
C TYR A 85 5.34 11.95 17.54
N PRO A 86 6.62 11.71 17.92
CA PRO A 86 7.76 11.27 17.12
C PRO A 86 8.03 9.74 17.13
N HIS A 87 7.12 8.95 17.70
CA HIS A 87 7.26 7.52 17.99
C HIS A 87 7.09 6.56 16.80
N GLY A 88 6.61 7.02 15.65
CA GLY A 88 6.50 6.22 14.43
C GLY A 88 5.08 5.74 14.14
N VAL A 89 4.95 4.73 13.28
CA VAL A 89 3.65 4.25 12.77
C VAL A 89 3.25 2.94 13.46
N GLU A 90 2.10 2.96 14.12
CA GLU A 90 1.53 1.82 14.82
C GLU A 90 0.41 1.17 14.00
N TYR A 91 0.38 -0.17 14.04
CA TYR A 91 -0.53 -0.99 13.25
C TYR A 91 -1.39 -1.94 14.12
N GLY A 92 -1.26 -1.90 15.45
CA GLY A 92 -1.71 -2.94 16.39
C GLY A 92 -3.06 -2.75 17.09
N GLU A 93 -3.32 -3.64 18.05
CA GLU A 93 -4.52 -3.67 18.91
C GLU A 93 -4.50 -2.52 19.92
N GLY A 94 -5.54 -1.70 19.92
CA GLY A 94 -5.65 -0.45 20.71
C GLY A 94 -5.80 0.81 19.86
N GLU A 95 -5.52 0.70 18.56
CA GLU A 95 -5.66 1.80 17.61
C GLU A 95 -7.09 1.96 17.09
N THR A 96 -7.62 3.18 17.16
CA THR A 96 -8.90 3.53 16.53
C THR A 96 -8.67 4.14 15.15
N PHE A 97 -9.13 3.44 14.11
CA PHE A 97 -9.12 3.95 12.75
C PHE A 97 -10.48 4.56 12.40
N PRO A 98 -10.56 5.85 12.03
CA PRO A 98 -11.80 6.49 11.62
C PRO A 98 -12.45 5.76 10.43
N LYS A 99 -13.77 5.51 10.51
CA LYS A 99 -14.50 4.77 9.47
C LYS A 99 -14.34 5.36 8.06
N ASN A 100 -14.30 6.69 7.95
CA ASN A 100 -14.08 7.38 6.69
C ASN A 100 -12.70 7.06 6.08
N ILE A 101 -11.65 6.94 6.89
CA ILE A 101 -10.29 6.56 6.44
C ILE A 101 -10.26 5.09 6.01
N VAL A 102 -10.88 4.20 6.79
CA VAL A 102 -10.98 2.77 6.45
C VAL A 102 -11.71 2.58 5.12
N SER A 103 -12.92 3.12 4.99
CA SER A 103 -13.72 2.99 3.76
C SER A 103 -13.06 3.67 2.56
N LYS A 104 -12.34 4.77 2.75
CA LYS A 104 -11.56 5.40 1.66
C LYS A 104 -10.40 4.52 1.23
N SER A 105 -9.71 3.90 2.18
CA SER A 105 -8.60 2.97 1.92
C SER A 105 -9.08 1.74 1.14
N GLU A 106 -10.18 1.12 1.57
CA GLU A 106 -10.78 -0.01 0.87
C GLU A 106 -11.16 0.33 -0.58
N LYS A 107 -11.80 1.48 -0.80
CA LYS A 107 -12.15 1.95 -2.16
C LYS A 107 -10.93 2.19 -3.04
N ILE A 108 -9.85 2.72 -2.49
CA ILE A 108 -8.60 2.95 -3.24
C ILE A 108 -7.99 1.61 -3.66
N LEU A 109 -7.87 0.68 -2.72
CA LEU A 109 -7.30 -0.64 -2.96
C LEU A 109 -8.15 -1.44 -3.96
N GLN A 110 -9.47 -1.37 -3.88
CA GLN A 110 -10.36 -2.06 -4.83
C GLN A 110 -10.21 -1.54 -6.26
N LYS A 111 -10.13 -0.21 -6.43
CA LYS A 111 -9.87 0.39 -7.76
C LYS A 111 -8.48 0.05 -8.29
N ALA A 112 -7.47 0.01 -7.42
CA ALA A 112 -6.12 -0.40 -7.81
C ALA A 112 -6.11 -1.86 -8.26
N LEU A 113 -6.81 -2.75 -7.55
CA LEU A 113 -6.95 -4.16 -7.91
C LEU A 113 -7.64 -4.34 -9.28
N GLU A 114 -8.77 -3.69 -9.50
CA GLU A 114 -9.49 -3.73 -10.77
C GLU A 114 -8.62 -3.29 -11.96
N GLU A 115 -7.79 -2.26 -11.75
CA GLU A 115 -6.90 -1.75 -12.79
C GLU A 115 -5.70 -2.66 -13.05
N ILE A 116 -5.11 -3.24 -11.99
CA ILE A 116 -4.08 -4.28 -12.11
C ILE A 116 -4.63 -5.46 -12.91
N ASP A 117 -5.84 -5.91 -12.61
CA ASP A 117 -6.49 -7.02 -13.31
C ASP A 117 -6.83 -6.71 -14.77
N ALA A 118 -7.08 -5.44 -15.11
CA ALA A 118 -7.31 -5.01 -16.47
C ALA A 118 -6.01 -4.97 -17.29
N LEU A 119 -4.90 -4.58 -16.68
CA LEU A 119 -3.59 -4.42 -17.33
C LEU A 119 -2.75 -5.71 -17.38
N SER A 120 -3.07 -6.69 -16.53
CA SER A 120 -2.36 -7.99 -16.47
C SER A 120 -2.97 -9.06 -17.40
N LYS A 121 -3.94 -8.70 -18.24
CA LYS A 121 -4.56 -9.55 -19.27
C LYS A 121 -3.82 -9.42 -20.59
#